data_AF-A0AA42ST13-F1
#
_entry.id   AF-A0AA42ST13-F1
#
_cell.length_a   1.000
_cell.length_b   1.000
_cell.length_c   1.000
_cell.angle_alpha   90.00
_cell.angle_beta   90.00
_cell.angle_gamma   90.00
#
_symmetry.space_group_name_H-M   'P 1'
#
loop_
_entity.id
_entity.type
_entity.pdbx_description
1 polymer ?
#
loop_
_entity_poly.entity_id
_entity_poly.type
_entity_poly.pdbx_seq_one_letter_code
_entity_poly.pdbx_strand_id
1 'polypeptide(L)'
;MSIQDFAFKLSKKIQEQHSVKISRSHIYELIALDQGYKTYNAFVSQNLIIQVQYDDSEEYYQNELINALSLEIFKNPPESDYSNYDEDDLHWDDYEGRHLLDQIKNLITRLQSLSKLDIPEEIHFSIAKTVYQELLYLNIKVINFRVMRESLSHVCFDDGLLNTFELEYESDYGYFEDEEFEFNTIGEHFETILSYAKDRKNLDAYALVAGYYRYLANQIAPYGRSGSNFGSRWDNDKQKYIKSKETTKNEEKYDEYIKQAELYESYIKNCPLSLAEINFDADEDEVYQQMLYLCNQGDTEPYRVCRRLFYLS
;
A
#
# COMPACT_ATOMS: atom_id res chain seq x y z
N MET A 1 3.65 -20.61 4.25
CA MET A 1 2.69 -21.17 5.25
C MET A 1 1.40 -20.36 5.14
N SER A 2 0.21 -20.95 5.21
CA SER A 2 -1.03 -20.15 5.08
C SER A 2 -1.21 -19.25 6.31
N ILE A 3 -1.86 -18.08 6.16
CA ILE A 3 -2.23 -17.21 7.30
C ILE A 3 -3.03 -17.98 8.37
N GLN A 4 -3.79 -19.00 7.93
CA GLN A 4 -4.58 -19.84 8.81
C GLN A 4 -3.72 -20.84 9.60
N ASP A 5 -2.75 -21.48 8.94
CA ASP A 5 -1.76 -22.34 9.60
C ASP A 5 -0.85 -21.52 10.53
N PHE A 6 -0.50 -20.30 10.12
CA PHE A 6 0.26 -19.34 10.89
C PHE A 6 -0.48 -18.95 12.16
N ALA A 7 -1.70 -18.41 12.05
CA ALA A 7 -2.51 -18.02 13.20
C ALA A 7 -2.82 -19.20 14.13
N PHE A 8 -2.98 -20.41 13.56
CA PHE A 8 -3.13 -21.62 14.37
C PHE A 8 -1.86 -21.94 15.16
N LYS A 9 -0.69 -22.04 14.51
CA LYS A 9 0.58 -22.33 15.19
C LYS A 9 0.94 -21.27 16.22
N LEU A 10 0.76 -20.00 15.88
CA LEU A 10 1.00 -18.87 16.77
C LEU A 10 0.07 -18.88 17.98
N SER A 11 -1.23 -19.14 17.77
CA SER A 11 -2.17 -19.27 18.90
C SER A 11 -1.78 -20.38 19.87
N LYS A 12 -1.25 -21.49 19.35
CA LYS A 12 -0.82 -22.64 20.14
C LYS A 12 0.46 -22.32 20.93
N LYS A 13 1.45 -21.71 20.27
CA LYS A 13 2.72 -21.30 20.90
C LYS A 13 2.50 -20.30 22.04
N ILE A 14 1.64 -19.30 21.84
CA ILE A 14 1.30 -18.31 22.88
C ILE A 14 0.60 -18.98 24.07
N GLN A 15 -0.34 -19.91 23.82
CA GLN A 15 -1.05 -20.63 24.88
C GLN A 15 -0.18 -21.63 25.65
N GLU A 16 0.90 -22.11 25.04
CA GLU A 16 1.88 -22.99 25.69
C GLU A 16 2.89 -22.20 26.56
N GLN A 17 3.28 -20.99 26.12
CA GLN A 17 4.25 -20.14 26.82
C GLN A 17 3.62 -19.21 27.86
N HIS A 18 2.35 -18.83 27.65
CA HIS A 18 1.65 -17.86 28.49
C HIS A 18 0.26 -18.42 28.86
N SER A 19 -0.19 -18.19 30.08
CA SER A 19 -1.49 -18.65 30.59
C SER A 19 -2.70 -17.87 30.01
N VAL A 20 -2.53 -17.24 28.84
CA VAL A 20 -3.51 -16.39 28.17
C VAL A 20 -4.16 -17.12 27.02
N LYS A 21 -5.49 -17.20 27.02
CA LYS A 21 -6.28 -17.77 25.94
C LYS A 21 -6.49 -16.74 24.83
N ILE A 22 -5.54 -16.65 23.90
CA ILE A 22 -5.72 -15.86 22.68
C ILE A 22 -6.49 -16.68 21.62
N SER A 23 -7.58 -16.14 21.09
CA SER A 23 -8.30 -16.75 19.98
C SER A 23 -7.60 -16.44 18.66
N ARG A 24 -7.73 -17.34 17.69
CA ARG A 24 -7.21 -17.14 16.33
C ARG A 24 -7.77 -15.88 15.65
N SER A 25 -9.00 -15.49 15.99
CA SER A 25 -9.62 -14.26 15.48
C SER A 25 -8.88 -13.01 15.93
N HIS A 26 -8.34 -12.96 17.15
CA HIS A 26 -7.54 -11.82 17.60
C HIS A 26 -6.21 -11.74 16.85
N ILE A 27 -5.57 -12.87 16.57
CA ILE A 27 -4.34 -12.90 15.77
C ILE A 27 -4.60 -12.38 14.35
N TYR A 28 -5.74 -12.73 13.76
CA TYR A 28 -6.17 -12.22 12.47
C TYR A 28 -6.41 -10.71 12.47
N GLU A 29 -7.05 -10.14 13.49
CA GLU A 29 -7.21 -8.68 13.63
C GLU A 29 -5.87 -7.97 13.80
N LEU A 30 -4.90 -8.60 14.44
CA LEU A 30 -3.56 -8.03 14.62
C LEU A 30 -2.73 -8.05 13.35
N ILE A 31 -2.79 -9.14 12.58
CA ILE A 31 -2.19 -9.20 11.24
C ILE A 31 -2.83 -8.14 10.34
N ALA A 32 -4.14 -7.94 10.43
CA ALA A 32 -4.83 -6.91 9.66
C ALA A 32 -4.34 -5.51 10.00
N LEU A 33 -4.24 -5.20 11.29
CA LEU A 33 -3.83 -3.89 11.77
C LEU A 33 -2.34 -3.62 11.53
N ASP A 34 -1.47 -4.61 11.72
CA ASP A 34 -0.06 -4.56 11.35
C ASP A 34 0.11 -4.14 9.88
N GLN A 35 -0.76 -4.68 9.02
CA GLN A 35 -0.77 -4.42 7.58
C GLN A 35 -1.55 -3.14 7.20
N GLY A 36 -1.92 -2.31 8.19
CA GLY A 36 -2.60 -1.01 7.99
C GLY A 36 -4.13 -1.07 7.90
N TYR A 37 -4.75 -2.23 8.10
CA TYR A 37 -6.20 -2.40 7.94
C TYR A 37 -6.96 -2.34 9.26
N LYS A 38 -8.06 -1.58 9.29
CA LYS A 38 -8.88 -1.35 10.49
C LYS A 38 -9.53 -2.62 11.07
N THR A 39 -9.73 -3.68 10.29
CA THR A 39 -10.27 -4.97 10.76
C THR A 39 -9.75 -6.13 9.92
N TYR A 40 -9.83 -7.36 10.42
CA TYR A 40 -9.50 -8.56 9.63
C TYR A 40 -10.40 -8.72 8.42
N ASN A 41 -11.67 -8.35 8.51
CA ASN A 41 -12.53 -8.35 7.34
C ASN A 41 -12.09 -7.32 6.30
N ALA A 42 -11.57 -6.17 6.71
CA ALA A 42 -10.97 -5.15 5.82
C ALA A 42 -9.59 -5.57 5.29
N PHE A 43 -8.85 -6.41 6.00
CA PHE A 43 -7.61 -7.03 5.51
C PHE A 43 -7.88 -8.17 4.52
N VAL A 44 -8.86 -9.02 4.80
CA VAL A 44 -9.30 -10.12 3.93
C VAL A 44 -9.90 -9.56 2.65
N SER A 45 -10.89 -8.68 2.81
CA SER A 45 -10.89 -7.26 2.48
C SER A 45 -9.90 -6.52 1.59
N GLN A 46 -8.97 -7.10 0.80
CA GLN A 46 -8.25 -6.38 -0.28
C GLN A 46 -6.72 -6.15 -0.14
N ASN A 47 -6.01 -6.98 0.63
CA ASN A 47 -4.58 -7.23 0.36
C ASN A 47 -4.39 -8.47 -0.53
N LEU A 48 -3.48 -8.41 -1.50
CA LEU A 48 -3.01 -9.60 -2.22
C LEU A 48 -1.65 -10.03 -1.69
N ILE A 49 -1.57 -11.26 -1.16
CA ILE A 49 -0.30 -11.88 -0.80
C ILE A 49 0.34 -12.40 -2.08
N ILE A 50 1.51 -11.86 -2.43
CA ILE A 50 2.23 -12.20 -3.65
C ILE A 50 3.33 -13.24 -3.40
N GLN A 51 3.92 -13.26 -2.21
CA GLN A 51 4.99 -14.20 -1.87
C GLN A 51 5.04 -14.46 -0.36
N VAL A 52 5.37 -15.70 0.01
CA VAL A 52 5.65 -16.10 1.41
C VAL A 52 6.85 -17.05 1.34
N GLN A 53 7.98 -16.65 1.91
CA GLN A 53 9.22 -17.44 1.91
C GLN A 53 9.79 -17.52 3.32
N TYR A 54 10.52 -18.59 3.64
CA TYR A 54 11.21 -18.60 4.92
C TYR A 54 12.44 -17.69 4.83
N ASP A 55 12.54 -16.72 5.72
CA ASP A 55 13.73 -15.89 5.85
C ASP A 55 14.75 -16.59 6.76
N ASP A 56 15.86 -17.02 6.16
CA ASP A 56 17.02 -17.60 6.85
C ASP A 56 18.25 -16.69 6.80
N SER A 57 18.05 -15.39 6.54
CA SER A 57 19.11 -14.38 6.42
C SER A 57 19.74 -13.98 7.76
N GLU A 58 20.90 -13.32 7.70
CA GLU A 58 21.60 -12.71 8.85
C GLU A 58 20.72 -11.68 9.59
N GLU A 59 19.78 -11.03 8.91
CA GLU A 59 18.82 -10.05 9.45
C GLU A 59 17.90 -10.70 10.51
N TYR A 60 17.48 -11.96 10.31
CA TYR A 60 16.76 -12.73 11.32
C TYR A 60 17.61 -12.99 12.57
N TYR A 61 18.89 -13.33 12.39
CA TYR A 61 19.82 -13.57 13.49
C TYR A 61 20.16 -12.29 14.27
N GLN A 62 20.23 -11.13 13.61
CA GLN A 62 20.39 -9.82 14.26
C GLN A 62 19.18 -9.46 15.14
N ASN A 63 17.97 -9.82 14.71
CA ASN A 63 16.74 -9.67 15.51
C ASN A 63 16.75 -10.56 16.79
N GLU A 64 17.46 -11.69 16.81
CA GLU A 64 17.70 -12.47 18.04
C GLU A 64 18.62 -11.73 19.04
N LEU A 65 19.54 -10.89 18.55
CA LEU A 65 20.39 -10.05 19.40
C LEU A 65 19.62 -8.87 19.99
N ILE A 66 18.81 -8.20 19.15
CA ILE A 66 17.90 -7.12 19.58
C ILE A 66 16.88 -7.66 20.59
N ASN A 67 16.45 -8.91 20.44
CA ASN A 67 15.61 -9.64 21.38
C ASN A 67 16.14 -9.65 22.82
N ALA A 68 17.45 -9.78 22.98
CA ALA A 68 18.12 -9.80 24.28
C ALA A 68 18.22 -8.40 24.90
N LEU A 69 18.30 -7.36 24.07
CA LEU A 69 18.49 -5.96 24.49
C LEU A 69 17.16 -5.22 24.75
N SER A 70 16.11 -5.53 23.99
CA SER A 70 14.86 -4.75 23.95
C SER A 70 14.09 -4.73 25.27
N LEU A 71 14.05 -5.86 25.99
CA LEU A 71 13.22 -5.97 27.20
C LEU A 71 13.85 -5.22 28.38
N GLU A 72 15.18 -5.15 28.42
CA GLU A 72 15.94 -4.39 29.41
C GLU A 72 15.87 -2.89 29.11
N ILE A 73 16.05 -2.48 27.85
CA ILE A 73 15.92 -1.08 27.42
C ILE A 73 14.48 -0.56 27.62
N PHE A 74 13.46 -1.41 27.41
CA PHE A 74 12.06 -1.03 27.65
C PHE A 74 11.75 -0.84 29.15
N LYS A 75 12.32 -1.70 30.01
CA LYS A 75 12.12 -1.60 31.47
C LYS A 75 12.97 -0.51 32.11
N ASN A 76 14.17 -0.29 31.59
CA ASN A 76 15.19 0.62 32.08
C ASN A 76 15.76 1.42 30.89
N PRO A 77 15.02 2.42 30.36
CA PRO A 77 15.54 3.24 29.29
C PRO A 77 16.81 3.95 29.79
N PRO A 78 17.92 3.95 29.01
CA PRO A 78 19.13 4.63 29.42
C PRO A 78 18.88 6.13 29.62
N GLU A 79 19.49 6.71 30.66
CA GLU A 79 19.44 8.15 30.89
C GLU A 79 20.15 8.87 29.73
N SER A 80 19.48 9.89 29.19
CA SER A 80 19.96 10.69 28.07
C SER A 80 20.99 11.73 28.57
N ASP A 81 22.16 11.28 29.00
CA ASP A 81 23.28 12.16 29.30
C ASP A 81 24.18 12.33 28.07
N TYR A 82 23.91 13.39 27.31
CA TYR A 82 24.67 13.77 26.11
C TYR A 82 25.94 14.59 26.44
N SER A 83 26.31 14.76 27.71
CA SER A 83 27.38 15.69 28.11
C SER A 83 28.81 15.26 27.77
N ASN A 84 29.02 13.99 27.37
CA ASN A 84 30.34 13.42 27.07
C ASN A 84 30.42 12.74 25.69
N TYR A 85 29.54 13.08 24.75
CA TYR A 85 29.49 12.46 23.43
C TYR A 85 30.34 13.21 22.40
N ASP A 86 31.27 12.50 21.75
CA ASP A 86 32.04 12.96 20.58
C ASP A 86 31.33 12.40 19.33
N GLU A 87 30.71 13.28 18.53
CA GLU A 87 29.82 12.91 17.41
C GLU A 87 30.55 12.19 16.25
N ASP A 88 31.89 12.28 16.19
CA ASP A 88 32.70 11.87 15.04
C ASP A 88 33.03 10.37 14.97
N ASP A 89 32.73 9.58 16.02
CA ASP A 89 33.08 8.13 16.08
C ASP A 89 31.87 7.17 15.91
N LEU A 90 30.66 7.69 15.66
CA LEU A 90 29.46 6.87 15.51
C LEU A 90 29.17 6.53 14.03
N HIS A 91 29.41 5.27 13.67
CA HIS A 91 28.71 4.64 12.55
C HIS A 91 27.23 4.48 12.94
N TRP A 92 26.35 5.21 12.28
CA TRP A 92 24.90 5.14 12.48
C TRP A 92 24.29 3.92 11.80
N ASP A 93 24.71 2.72 12.21
CA ASP A 93 24.07 1.47 11.79
C ASP A 93 23.15 0.97 12.89
N ASP A 94 21.99 1.64 13.07
CA ASP A 94 20.78 0.96 13.61
C ASP A 94 19.50 1.78 13.38
N TYR A 95 19.18 2.05 12.11
CA TYR A 95 17.86 2.56 11.73
C TYR A 95 16.76 1.48 11.92
N GLU A 96 17.14 0.20 11.87
CA GLU A 96 16.23 -0.95 11.93
C GLU A 96 15.70 -1.22 13.34
N GLY A 97 16.54 -1.11 14.38
CA GLY A 97 16.11 -1.29 15.77
C GLY A 97 15.09 -0.26 16.26
N ARG A 98 15.15 0.97 15.75
CA ARG A 98 14.15 2.03 16.05
C ARG A 98 12.82 1.75 15.39
N HIS A 99 12.85 1.39 14.10
CA HIS A 99 11.66 1.04 13.34
C HIS A 99 10.93 -0.17 13.95
N LEU A 100 11.70 -1.20 14.33
CA LEU A 100 11.22 -2.39 15.03
C LEU A 100 10.49 -2.04 16.34
N LEU A 101 11.10 -1.19 17.16
CA LEU A 101 10.55 -0.82 18.47
C LEU A 101 9.21 -0.09 18.31
N ASP A 102 9.09 0.77 17.30
CA ASP A 102 7.86 1.52 17.06
C ASP A 102 6.74 0.65 16.47
N GLN A 103 7.06 -0.31 15.59
CA GLN A 103 6.09 -1.31 15.14
C GLN A 103 5.57 -2.17 16.30
N ILE A 104 6.45 -2.61 17.20
CA ILE A 104 6.05 -3.36 18.40
C ILE A 104 5.16 -2.50 19.32
N LYS A 105 5.49 -1.23 19.57
CA LYS A 105 4.68 -0.31 20.38
C LYS A 105 3.29 -0.05 19.78
N ASN A 106 3.22 0.12 18.46
CA ASN A 106 1.95 0.30 17.75
C ASN A 106 1.06 -0.94 17.91
N LEU A 107 1.66 -2.12 17.80
CA LEU A 107 0.94 -3.38 17.94
C LEU A 107 0.47 -3.60 19.39
N ILE A 108 1.25 -3.18 20.40
CA ILE A 108 0.86 -3.19 21.83
C ILE A 108 -0.33 -2.27 22.09
N THR A 109 -0.24 -1.02 21.66
CA THR A 109 -1.31 -0.01 21.88
C THR A 109 -2.62 -0.48 21.26
N ARG A 110 -2.55 -1.11 20.08
CA ARG A 110 -3.71 -1.67 19.39
C ARG A 110 -4.22 -2.94 20.05
N LEU A 111 -3.33 -3.83 20.48
CA LEU A 111 -3.67 -5.00 21.29
C LEU A 111 -4.46 -4.62 22.55
N GLN A 112 -4.00 -3.60 23.26
CA GLN A 112 -4.68 -3.05 24.44
C GLN A 112 -6.08 -2.53 24.07
N SER A 113 -6.22 -1.82 22.94
CA SER A 113 -7.52 -1.31 22.47
C SER A 113 -8.52 -2.41 22.09
N LEU A 114 -8.02 -3.51 21.50
CA LEU A 114 -8.83 -4.61 20.98
C LEU A 114 -9.18 -5.65 22.03
N SER A 115 -8.25 -5.98 22.93
CA SER A 115 -8.43 -7.07 23.88
C SER A 115 -9.57 -6.76 24.84
N LYS A 116 -9.79 -5.48 25.18
CA LYS A 116 -10.76 -5.02 26.21
C LYS A 116 -10.60 -5.75 27.55
N LEU A 117 -9.46 -6.41 27.75
CA LEU A 117 -9.12 -7.19 28.91
C LEU A 117 -8.03 -6.45 29.66
N ASP A 118 -8.13 -6.45 30.99
CA ASP A 118 -7.13 -5.84 31.86
C ASP A 118 -5.94 -6.79 32.00
N ILE A 119 -5.08 -6.81 30.97
CA ILE A 119 -3.91 -7.66 30.87
C ILE A 119 -2.65 -6.79 31.04
N PRO A 120 -1.64 -7.23 31.82
CA PRO A 120 -0.37 -6.53 31.95
C PRO A 120 0.29 -6.21 30.60
N GLU A 121 0.88 -5.03 30.48
CA GLU A 121 1.55 -4.53 29.26
C GLU A 121 2.67 -5.46 28.76
N GLU A 122 3.35 -6.15 29.68
CA GLU A 122 4.40 -7.14 29.39
C GLU A 122 3.87 -8.32 28.54
N ILE A 123 2.60 -8.68 28.71
CA ILE A 123 1.95 -9.73 27.93
C ILE A 123 1.59 -9.21 26.55
N HIS A 124 1.07 -7.98 26.45
CA HIS A 124 0.82 -7.34 25.16
C HIS A 124 2.12 -7.19 24.35
N PHE A 125 3.21 -6.79 25.00
CA PHE A 125 4.55 -6.75 24.42
C PHE A 125 4.99 -8.11 23.90
N SER A 126 4.83 -9.17 24.70
CA SER A 126 5.20 -10.54 24.30
C SER A 126 4.40 -11.02 23.08
N ILE A 127 3.10 -10.75 23.04
CA ILE A 127 2.23 -11.10 21.90
C ILE A 127 2.67 -10.31 20.66
N ALA A 128 2.83 -8.99 20.78
CA ALA A 128 3.19 -8.12 19.67
C ALA A 128 4.50 -8.54 19.01
N LYS A 129 5.49 -8.76 19.84
CA LYS A 129 6.81 -9.26 19.48
C LYS A 129 6.77 -10.61 18.76
N THR A 130 5.97 -11.55 19.27
CA THR A 130 5.86 -12.89 18.66
C THR A 130 5.16 -12.81 17.30
N VAL A 131 4.08 -12.02 17.18
CA VAL A 131 3.39 -11.82 15.90
C VAL A 131 4.36 -11.25 14.85
N TYR A 132 5.06 -10.18 15.21
CA TYR A 132 5.99 -9.51 14.31
C TYR A 132 7.14 -10.41 13.85
N GLN A 133 7.78 -11.13 14.77
CA GLN A 133 8.85 -12.07 14.44
C GLN A 133 8.41 -13.18 13.50
N GLU A 134 7.21 -13.71 13.73
CA GLU A 134 6.69 -14.79 12.91
C GLU A 134 6.29 -14.28 11.51
N LEU A 135 5.89 -13.01 11.37
CA LEU A 135 5.66 -12.36 10.06
C LEU A 135 6.96 -12.12 9.30
N LEU A 136 7.99 -11.57 9.95
CA LEU A 136 9.34 -11.41 9.37
C LEU A 136 9.92 -12.75 8.91
N TYR A 137 9.86 -13.76 9.78
CA TYR A 137 10.37 -15.10 9.49
C TYR A 137 9.68 -15.76 8.29
N LEU A 138 8.46 -15.35 7.97
CA LEU A 138 7.70 -15.81 6.83
C LEU A 138 7.88 -14.97 5.56
N ASN A 139 8.80 -14.00 5.56
CA ASN A 139 9.14 -13.12 4.43
C ASN A 139 7.93 -12.86 3.53
N ILE A 140 6.92 -12.25 4.15
CA ILE A 140 5.60 -12.08 3.54
C ILE A 140 5.65 -10.82 2.70
N LYS A 141 5.49 -10.96 1.39
CA LYS A 141 5.28 -9.83 0.48
C LYS A 141 3.80 -9.72 0.13
N VAL A 142 3.27 -8.51 0.24
CA VAL A 142 1.89 -8.17 -0.08
C VAL A 142 1.81 -6.94 -0.95
N ILE A 143 0.73 -6.84 -1.73
CA ILE A 143 0.30 -5.60 -2.38
C ILE A 143 -0.89 -5.05 -1.59
N ASN A 144 -0.72 -3.82 -1.08
CA ASN A 144 -1.79 -3.06 -0.45
C ASN A 144 -2.58 -2.27 -1.49
N PHE A 145 -3.66 -2.83 -2.02
CA PHE A 145 -4.38 -2.21 -3.12
C PHE A 145 -4.92 -0.82 -2.80
N ARG A 146 -5.27 -0.54 -1.55
CA ARG A 146 -5.81 0.76 -1.16
C ARG A 146 -4.74 1.85 -1.23
N VAL A 147 -3.62 1.67 -0.53
CA VAL A 147 -2.49 2.64 -0.55
C VAL A 147 -2.03 2.88 -1.98
N MET A 148 -1.96 1.80 -2.76
CA MET A 148 -1.57 1.87 -4.16
C MET A 148 -2.59 2.66 -5.00
N ARG A 149 -3.90 2.52 -4.74
CA ARG A 149 -4.93 3.30 -5.42
C ARG A 149 -4.87 4.78 -5.04
N GLU A 150 -4.70 5.09 -3.75
CA GLU A 150 -4.54 6.47 -3.27
C GLU A 150 -3.39 7.14 -4.03
N SER A 151 -2.25 6.48 -4.06
CA SER A 151 -1.05 6.92 -4.78
C SER A 151 -1.28 7.04 -6.30
N LEU A 152 -1.91 6.04 -6.94
CA LEU A 152 -2.23 6.07 -8.37
C LEU A 152 -3.16 7.23 -8.76
N SER A 153 -4.01 7.70 -7.85
CA SER A 153 -4.93 8.81 -8.13
C SER A 153 -4.21 10.13 -8.43
N HIS A 154 -2.93 10.24 -8.05
CA HIS A 154 -2.09 11.41 -8.29
C HIS A 154 -1.17 11.26 -9.51
N VAL A 155 -1.12 10.07 -10.14
CA VAL A 155 -0.23 9.80 -11.27
C VAL A 155 -0.76 10.42 -12.56
N CYS A 156 0.09 11.20 -13.24
CA CYS A 156 -0.21 11.75 -14.56
C CYS A 156 0.38 10.88 -15.69
N PHE A 157 -0.45 10.04 -16.31
CA PHE A 157 -0.03 9.15 -17.41
C PHE A 157 0.26 9.83 -18.75
N ASP A 158 -0.03 11.13 -18.89
CA ASP A 158 0.13 11.87 -20.13
C ASP A 158 1.36 12.80 -20.14
N ASP A 159 2.24 12.70 -19.13
CA ASP A 159 3.43 13.55 -18.99
C ASP A 159 4.73 12.73 -18.87
N GLY A 160 5.15 12.15 -19.99
CA GLY A 160 6.42 11.44 -20.08
C GLY A 160 6.32 9.96 -19.72
N LEU A 161 7.46 9.28 -19.80
CA LEU A 161 7.52 7.84 -19.56
C LEU A 161 7.56 7.55 -18.06
N LEU A 162 6.63 6.73 -17.59
CA LEU A 162 6.55 6.32 -16.18
C LEU A 162 7.05 4.89 -16.03
N ASN A 163 7.77 4.60 -14.95
CA ASN A 163 8.18 3.23 -14.57
C ASN A 163 7.78 2.92 -13.13
N THR A 164 7.77 3.95 -12.29
CA THR A 164 7.40 3.90 -10.88
C THR A 164 6.33 4.95 -10.57
N PHE A 165 5.73 4.86 -9.39
CA PHE A 165 4.95 5.92 -8.77
C PHE A 165 5.20 5.94 -7.26
N GLU A 166 5.11 7.12 -6.65
CA GLU A 166 5.37 7.30 -5.22
C GLU A 166 4.22 6.73 -4.38
N LEU A 167 4.56 6.01 -3.30
CA LEU A 167 3.61 5.54 -2.31
C LEU A 167 3.49 6.55 -1.17
N GLU A 168 2.34 7.22 -1.09
CA GLU A 168 2.02 8.06 0.05
C GLU A 168 1.47 7.21 1.19
N TYR A 169 2.26 7.07 2.26
CA TYR A 169 1.80 6.47 3.52
C TYR A 169 1.43 7.58 4.51
N GLU A 170 0.14 7.80 4.76
CA GLU A 170 -0.29 8.58 5.92
C GLU A 170 0.03 7.79 7.21
N SER A 171 1.19 8.08 7.79
CA SER A 171 1.49 7.78 9.17
C SER A 171 1.12 8.99 10.01
N ASP A 172 0.32 8.80 11.08
CA ASP A 172 0.01 9.81 12.12
C ASP A 172 1.28 10.43 12.76
N TYR A 173 2.49 9.96 12.40
CA TYR A 173 3.78 10.39 12.93
C TYR A 173 4.80 10.86 11.88
N GLY A 174 4.44 10.98 10.59
CA GLY A 174 5.18 11.80 9.61
C GLY A 174 6.64 11.42 9.33
N TYR A 175 6.93 10.15 8.99
CA TYR A 175 8.30 9.70 8.66
C TYR A 175 8.43 8.69 7.50
N PHE A 176 7.40 8.46 6.68
CA PHE A 176 7.55 7.70 5.45
C PHE A 176 7.25 8.62 4.27
N GLU A 177 8.27 9.34 3.81
CA GLU A 177 8.24 10.07 2.55
C GLU A 177 8.78 9.14 1.43
N ASP A 178 7.98 8.98 0.39
CA ASP A 178 8.39 8.64 -0.98
C ASP A 178 9.06 7.27 -1.24
N GLU A 179 8.40 6.16 -0.88
CA GLU A 179 8.78 4.86 -1.46
C GLU A 179 8.24 4.74 -2.91
N GLU A 180 9.13 4.63 -3.90
CA GLU A 180 8.74 4.38 -5.28
C GLU A 180 8.31 2.92 -5.49
N PHE A 181 7.11 2.71 -6.05
CA PHE A 181 6.61 1.40 -6.44
C PHE A 181 6.70 1.18 -7.96
N GLU A 182 7.27 0.04 -8.38
CA GLU A 182 7.42 -0.31 -9.79
C GLU A 182 6.14 -0.90 -10.42
N PHE A 183 5.70 -0.35 -11.55
CA PHE A 183 4.58 -0.92 -12.31
C PHE A 183 4.85 -2.36 -12.79
N ASN A 184 6.12 -2.74 -12.93
CA ASN A 184 6.50 -4.10 -13.32
C ASN A 184 6.01 -5.14 -12.29
N THR A 185 6.00 -4.82 -11.00
CA THR A 185 5.47 -5.72 -9.96
C THR A 185 3.98 -5.98 -10.16
N ILE A 186 3.21 -4.99 -10.63
CA ILE A 186 1.80 -5.20 -11.03
C ILE A 186 1.74 -6.14 -12.23
N GLY A 187 2.62 -5.95 -13.22
CA GLY A 187 2.71 -6.78 -14.41
C GLY A 187 3.01 -8.25 -14.13
N GLU A 188 3.97 -8.53 -13.25
CA GLU A 188 4.35 -9.89 -12.83
C GLU A 188 3.19 -10.65 -12.19
N HIS A 189 2.31 -9.92 -11.49
CA HIS A 189 1.18 -10.49 -10.77
C HIS A 189 -0.18 -10.19 -11.42
N PHE A 190 -0.20 -9.67 -12.65
CA PHE A 190 -1.39 -9.09 -13.27
C PHE A 190 -2.59 -10.04 -13.30
N GLU A 191 -2.41 -11.27 -13.78
CA GLU A 191 -3.50 -12.26 -13.84
C GLU A 191 -4.08 -12.59 -12.45
N THR A 192 -3.21 -12.61 -11.42
CA THR A 192 -3.63 -12.87 -10.04
C THR A 192 -4.43 -11.69 -9.48
N ILE A 193 -3.95 -10.46 -9.71
CA ILE A 193 -4.63 -9.22 -9.33
C ILE A 193 -5.98 -9.13 -10.04
N LEU A 194 -6.02 -9.46 -11.33
CA LEU A 194 -7.23 -9.42 -12.15
C LEU A 194 -8.27 -10.44 -11.71
N SER A 195 -7.85 -11.68 -11.41
CA SER A 195 -8.74 -12.69 -10.82
C SER A 195 -9.26 -12.23 -9.47
N TYR A 196 -8.38 -11.73 -8.60
CA TYR A 196 -8.75 -11.19 -7.30
C TYR A 196 -9.80 -10.08 -7.42
N ALA A 197 -9.58 -9.12 -8.32
CA ALA A 197 -10.50 -8.02 -8.57
C ALA A 197 -11.90 -8.53 -8.96
N LYS A 198 -11.96 -9.48 -9.91
CA LYS A 198 -13.21 -10.09 -10.39
C LYS A 198 -13.92 -10.94 -9.34
N ASP A 199 -13.17 -11.83 -8.68
CA ASP A 199 -13.72 -12.80 -7.73
C ASP A 199 -14.23 -12.12 -6.47
N ARG A 200 -13.55 -11.07 -6.02
CA ARG A 200 -13.88 -10.33 -4.80
C ARG A 200 -14.68 -9.05 -5.06
N LYS A 201 -14.88 -8.67 -6.32
CA LYS A 201 -15.41 -7.34 -6.71
C LYS A 201 -14.68 -6.21 -5.98
N ASN A 202 -13.36 -6.35 -5.90
CA ASN A 202 -12.51 -5.42 -5.18
C ASN A 202 -12.31 -4.15 -6.02
N LEU A 203 -12.79 -3.02 -5.51
CA LEU A 203 -12.68 -1.71 -6.15
C LEU A 203 -11.23 -1.24 -6.28
N ASP A 204 -10.43 -1.41 -5.23
CA ASP A 204 -9.04 -0.96 -5.21
C ASP A 204 -8.16 -1.77 -6.17
N ALA A 205 -8.40 -3.09 -6.28
CA ALA A 205 -7.75 -3.92 -7.29
C ALA A 205 -8.22 -3.58 -8.72
N TYR A 206 -9.49 -3.18 -8.92
CA TYR A 206 -9.93 -2.68 -10.23
C TYR A 206 -9.23 -1.39 -10.62
N ALA A 207 -9.05 -0.46 -9.67
CA ALA A 207 -8.26 0.75 -9.90
C ALA A 207 -6.82 0.41 -10.30
N LEU A 208 -6.20 -0.56 -9.62
CA LEU A 208 -4.84 -1.00 -9.95
C LEU A 208 -4.74 -1.61 -11.34
N VAL A 209 -5.72 -2.45 -11.73
CA VAL A 209 -5.81 -3.02 -13.08
C VAL A 209 -5.96 -1.90 -14.12
N ALA A 210 -6.81 -0.91 -13.87
CA ALA A 210 -6.98 0.23 -14.76
C ALA A 210 -5.69 1.04 -14.90
N GLY A 211 -5.06 1.39 -13.78
CA GLY A 211 -3.78 2.09 -13.74
C GLY A 211 -2.67 1.34 -14.47
N TYR A 212 -2.64 0.01 -14.37
CA TYR A 212 -1.66 -0.79 -15.12
C TYR A 212 -1.92 -0.76 -16.63
N TYR A 213 -3.19 -0.76 -17.09
CA TYR A 213 -3.48 -0.56 -18.51
C TYR A 213 -3.13 0.86 -18.99
N ARG A 214 -3.32 1.90 -18.16
CA ARG A 214 -2.83 3.26 -18.43
C ARG A 214 -1.31 3.28 -18.56
N TYR A 215 -0.59 2.60 -17.66
CA TYR A 215 0.86 2.40 -17.76
C TYR A 215 1.27 1.72 -19.07
N LEU A 216 0.62 0.60 -19.45
CA LEU A 216 0.93 -0.08 -20.71
C LEU A 216 0.67 0.80 -21.95
N ALA A 217 -0.35 1.66 -21.90
CA ALA A 217 -0.61 2.66 -22.94
C ALA A 217 0.47 3.75 -22.95
N ASN A 218 0.88 4.25 -21.78
CA ASN A 218 1.95 5.22 -21.60
C ASN A 218 3.28 4.72 -22.18
N GLN A 219 3.62 3.43 -22.02
CA GLN A 219 4.82 2.83 -22.63
C GLN A 219 4.85 2.94 -24.16
N ILE A 220 3.69 3.05 -24.81
CA ILE A 220 3.56 3.20 -26.26
C ILE A 220 3.54 4.69 -26.66
N ALA A 221 2.84 5.50 -25.87
CA ALA A 221 2.55 6.90 -26.15
C ALA A 221 2.66 7.74 -24.87
N PRO A 222 3.88 8.10 -24.44
CA PRO A 222 4.14 8.73 -23.15
C PRO A 222 3.60 10.18 -23.03
N TYR A 223 3.19 10.78 -24.14
CA TYR A 223 2.59 12.12 -24.16
C TYR A 223 1.13 12.06 -24.64
N GLY A 224 0.47 10.96 -24.30
CA GLY A 224 -0.89 10.65 -24.73
C GLY A 224 -1.03 10.50 -26.25
N ARG A 225 -2.28 10.34 -26.71
CA ARG A 225 -2.63 10.09 -28.11
C ARG A 225 -2.19 11.21 -29.05
N SER A 226 -2.32 12.46 -28.62
CA SER A 226 -2.07 13.64 -29.45
C SER A 226 -0.62 14.11 -29.42
N GLY A 227 0.11 13.82 -28.33
CA GLY A 227 1.51 14.22 -28.17
C GLY A 227 2.53 13.19 -28.65
N SER A 228 2.11 11.93 -28.83
CA SER A 228 3.02 10.83 -29.18
C SER A 228 3.02 10.49 -30.67
N ASN A 229 4.15 10.02 -31.18
CA ASN A 229 4.31 9.64 -32.58
C ASN A 229 4.19 8.13 -32.84
N PHE A 230 3.91 7.34 -31.80
CA PHE A 230 3.72 5.88 -31.85
C PHE A 230 4.89 5.12 -32.49
N GLY A 231 6.12 5.62 -32.33
CA GLY A 231 7.32 5.05 -32.94
C GLY A 231 7.51 5.41 -34.41
N SER A 232 6.78 6.42 -34.92
CA SER A 232 7.03 6.96 -36.26
C SER A 232 8.44 7.53 -36.36
N ARG A 233 9.13 7.24 -37.47
CA ARG A 233 10.46 7.79 -37.72
C ARG A 233 10.36 9.15 -38.40
N TRP A 234 11.12 10.12 -37.91
CA TRP A 234 11.28 11.41 -38.60
C TRP A 234 12.11 11.23 -39.87
N ASP A 235 11.59 11.69 -41.00
CA ASP A 235 12.27 11.74 -42.29
C ASP A 235 12.73 13.18 -42.54
N ASN A 236 14.05 13.39 -42.50
CA ASN A 236 14.68 14.71 -42.67
C ASN A 236 14.46 15.30 -44.06
N ASP A 237 14.45 14.45 -45.10
CA ASP A 237 14.31 14.90 -46.48
C ASP A 237 12.88 15.36 -46.76
N LYS A 238 11.90 14.66 -46.18
CA LYS A 238 10.48 14.98 -46.32
C LYS A 238 9.95 15.92 -45.23
N GLN A 239 10.78 16.24 -44.24
CA GLN A 239 10.44 17.03 -43.04
C GLN A 239 9.12 16.59 -42.39
N LYS A 240 8.92 15.28 -42.24
CA LYS A 240 7.71 14.72 -41.62
C LYS A 240 7.95 13.35 -41.00
N TYR A 241 7.08 12.98 -40.07
CA TYR A 241 7.01 11.62 -39.55
C TYR A 241 6.45 10.64 -40.61
N ILE A 242 7.10 9.49 -40.73
CA ILE A 242 6.68 8.41 -41.62
C ILE A 242 6.11 7.27 -40.78
N LYS A 243 4.82 6.99 -40.99
CA LYS A 243 4.14 5.87 -40.37
C LYS A 243 4.61 4.57 -41.00
N SER A 244 5.00 3.62 -40.15
CA SER A 244 5.30 2.25 -40.56
C SER A 244 4.12 1.32 -40.21
N LYS A 245 4.22 0.05 -40.61
CA LYS A 245 3.27 -0.97 -40.12
C LYS A 245 3.32 -1.11 -38.59
N GLU A 246 4.47 -0.86 -37.98
CA GLU A 246 4.66 -0.91 -36.53
C GLU A 246 3.97 0.28 -35.85
N THR A 247 4.02 1.48 -36.46
CA THR A 247 3.26 2.64 -35.98
C THR A 247 1.77 2.33 -35.89
N THR A 248 1.17 1.74 -36.93
CA THR A 248 -0.25 1.39 -36.91
C THR A 248 -0.58 0.36 -35.83
N LYS A 249 0.28 -0.65 -35.64
CA LYS A 249 0.10 -1.64 -34.57
C LYS A 249 0.17 -1.00 -33.18
N ASN A 250 1.08 -0.05 -32.99
CA ASN A 250 1.22 0.68 -31.73
C ASN A 250 0.00 1.55 -31.46
N GLU A 251 -0.53 2.25 -32.47
CA GLU A 251 -1.80 3.01 -32.37
C GLU A 251 -2.97 2.09 -31.94
N GLU A 252 -3.13 0.94 -32.60
CA GLU A 252 -4.18 -0.04 -32.28
C GLU A 252 -4.05 -0.59 -30.85
N LYS A 253 -2.82 -0.93 -30.44
CA LYS A 253 -2.54 -1.50 -29.12
C LYS A 253 -2.74 -0.46 -28.01
N TYR A 254 -2.35 0.79 -28.25
CA TYR A 254 -2.66 1.89 -27.34
C TYR A 254 -4.18 2.05 -27.15
N ASP A 255 -4.94 2.07 -28.24
CA ASP A 255 -6.41 2.19 -28.16
C ASP A 255 -7.07 1.04 -27.40
N GLU A 256 -6.55 -0.19 -27.59
CA GLU A 256 -7.01 -1.35 -26.83
C GLU A 256 -6.76 -1.19 -25.34
N TYR A 257 -5.55 -0.73 -24.95
CA TYR A 257 -5.23 -0.52 -23.54
C TYR A 257 -6.02 0.61 -22.90
N ILE A 258 -6.23 1.74 -23.59
CA ILE A 258 -7.10 2.82 -23.09
C ILE A 258 -8.51 2.29 -22.86
N LYS A 259 -9.06 1.51 -23.80
CA LYS A 259 -10.39 0.92 -23.64
C LYS A 259 -10.49 -0.03 -22.45
N GLN A 260 -9.43 -0.81 -22.17
CA GLN A 260 -9.40 -1.66 -20.98
C GLN A 260 -9.31 -0.83 -19.70
N ALA A 261 -8.49 0.22 -19.67
CA ALA A 261 -8.41 1.13 -18.53
C ALA A 261 -9.77 1.75 -18.21
N GLU A 262 -10.44 2.33 -19.22
CA GLU A 262 -11.77 2.94 -19.08
C GLU A 262 -12.84 1.93 -18.61
N LEU A 263 -12.77 0.68 -19.09
CA LEU A 263 -13.66 -0.39 -18.62
C LEU A 263 -13.50 -0.62 -17.12
N TYR A 264 -12.26 -0.71 -16.61
CA TYR A 264 -12.02 -0.97 -15.20
C TYR A 264 -12.28 0.26 -14.32
N GLU A 265 -11.97 1.46 -14.80
CA GLU A 265 -12.35 2.75 -14.19
C GLU A 265 -13.87 2.85 -14.02
N SER A 266 -14.66 2.32 -14.96
CA SER A 266 -16.12 2.33 -14.85
C SER A 266 -16.67 1.60 -13.61
N TYR A 267 -15.94 0.63 -13.06
CA TYR A 267 -16.34 -0.07 -11.84
C TYR A 267 -16.14 0.76 -10.57
N ILE A 268 -15.22 1.72 -10.59
CA ILE A 268 -14.88 2.57 -9.44
C ILE A 268 -15.42 4.00 -9.57
N LYS A 269 -15.93 4.36 -10.75
CA LYS A 269 -16.44 5.70 -11.12
C LYS A 269 -17.29 6.38 -10.05
N ASN A 270 -18.18 5.64 -9.38
CA ASN A 270 -19.10 6.21 -8.38
C ASN A 270 -18.64 5.99 -6.93
N CYS A 271 -17.40 5.54 -6.74
CA CYS A 271 -16.82 5.21 -5.44
C CYS A 271 -15.40 5.78 -5.36
N PRO A 272 -15.21 7.09 -5.58
CA PRO A 272 -13.88 7.71 -5.50
C PRO A 272 -13.28 7.51 -4.11
N LEU A 273 -11.95 7.36 -4.06
CA LEU A 273 -11.22 7.20 -2.81
C LEU A 273 -10.80 8.55 -2.21
N SER A 274 -10.51 9.53 -3.07
CA SER A 274 -10.10 10.88 -2.72
C SER A 274 -10.65 11.91 -3.71
N LEU A 275 -10.43 13.20 -3.45
CA LEU A 275 -10.75 14.27 -4.39
C LEU A 275 -9.98 14.16 -5.72
N ALA A 276 -8.80 13.53 -5.72
CA ALA A 276 -7.98 13.40 -6.92
C ALA A 276 -8.61 12.46 -7.97
N GLU A 277 -9.46 11.52 -7.54
CA GLU A 277 -10.19 10.64 -8.45
C GLU A 277 -11.48 11.25 -9.02
N ILE A 278 -11.86 12.45 -8.59
CA ILE A 278 -13.07 13.12 -9.10
C ILE A 278 -12.79 13.68 -10.49
N ASN A 279 -13.60 13.26 -11.46
CA ASN A 279 -13.57 13.81 -12.80
C ASN A 279 -14.37 15.11 -12.86
N PHE A 280 -13.71 16.24 -12.59
CA PHE A 280 -14.36 17.56 -12.63
C PHE A 280 -14.81 18.01 -14.03
N ASP A 281 -14.39 17.32 -15.09
CA ASP A 281 -14.86 17.56 -16.46
C ASP A 281 -16.13 16.77 -16.80
N ALA A 282 -16.62 15.93 -15.89
CA ALA A 282 -17.90 15.22 -16.03
C ALA A 282 -19.11 16.15 -15.84
N ASP A 283 -20.31 15.62 -16.06
CA ASP A 283 -21.53 16.38 -15.81
C ASP A 283 -21.76 16.64 -14.31
N GLU A 284 -22.56 17.66 -14.03
CA GLU A 284 -22.80 18.16 -12.66
C GLU A 284 -23.39 17.10 -11.73
N ASP A 285 -24.28 16.25 -12.25
CA ASP A 285 -24.91 15.18 -11.47
C ASP A 285 -23.86 14.12 -11.08
N GLU A 286 -22.98 13.74 -12.00
CA GLU A 286 -21.89 12.79 -11.75
C GLU A 286 -20.91 13.30 -10.69
N VAL A 287 -20.41 14.52 -10.86
CA VAL A 287 -19.50 15.16 -9.89
C VAL A 287 -20.17 15.24 -8.51
N TYR A 288 -21.46 15.60 -8.47
CA TYR A 288 -22.21 15.67 -7.22
C TYR A 288 -22.31 14.30 -6.53
N GLN A 289 -22.58 13.21 -7.26
CA GLN A 289 -22.63 11.87 -6.68
C GLN A 289 -21.28 11.42 -6.12
N GLN A 290 -20.19 11.70 -6.84
CA GLN A 290 -18.83 11.39 -6.40
C GLN A 290 -18.47 12.15 -5.10
N MET A 291 -18.78 13.45 -5.05
CA MET A 291 -18.60 14.28 -3.86
C MET A 291 -19.42 13.80 -2.67
N LEU A 292 -20.69 13.44 -2.91
CA LEU A 292 -21.59 12.91 -1.88
C LEU A 292 -21.07 11.58 -1.33
N TYR A 293 -20.51 10.73 -2.19
CA TYR A 293 -19.89 9.47 -1.76
C TYR A 293 -18.75 9.72 -0.76
N LEU A 294 -17.80 10.61 -1.08
CA LEU A 294 -16.69 10.93 -0.17
C LEU A 294 -17.18 11.52 1.16
N CYS A 295 -18.15 12.45 1.11
CA CYS A 295 -18.77 13.02 2.32
C CYS A 295 -19.37 11.92 3.21
N ASN A 296 -20.03 10.93 2.62
CA ASN A 296 -20.61 9.80 3.34
C ASN A 296 -19.57 8.86 3.94
N GLN A 297 -18.33 8.84 3.42
CA GLN A 297 -17.20 8.12 4.03
C GLN A 297 -16.58 8.89 5.22
N GLY A 298 -17.07 10.09 5.52
CA GLY A 298 -16.57 10.93 6.61
C GLY A 298 -15.45 11.87 6.20
N ASP A 299 -15.15 11.98 4.90
CA ASP A 299 -14.23 12.99 4.39
C ASP A 299 -14.86 14.38 4.43
N THR A 300 -14.16 15.34 5.03
CA THR A 300 -14.63 16.71 5.24
C THR A 300 -14.11 17.69 4.21
N GLU A 301 -13.12 17.30 3.40
CA GLU A 301 -12.53 18.14 2.37
C GLU A 301 -13.48 18.39 1.17
N PRO A 302 -14.18 17.37 0.64
CA PRO A 302 -15.20 17.53 -0.41
C PRO A 302 -16.30 18.51 -0.02
N TYR A 303 -16.71 18.54 1.26
CA TYR A 303 -17.71 19.49 1.75
C TYR A 303 -17.26 20.95 1.57
N ARG A 304 -15.95 21.24 1.74
CA ARG A 304 -15.40 22.59 1.54
C ARG A 304 -15.40 22.98 0.07
N VAL A 305 -15.12 22.03 -0.83
CA VAL A 305 -15.12 22.22 -2.28
C VAL A 305 -16.55 22.40 -2.81
N CYS A 306 -17.49 21.53 -2.40
CA CYS A 306 -18.91 21.63 -2.75
C CYS A 306 -19.53 22.97 -2.33
N ARG A 307 -19.17 23.50 -1.16
CA ARG A 307 -19.65 24.81 -0.70
C ARG A 307 -19.13 25.97 -1.55
N ARG A 308 -17.99 25.82 -2.23
CA ARG A 308 -17.51 26.83 -3.20
C ARG A 308 -18.15 26.66 -4.57
N LEU A 309 -18.38 25.43 -5.03
CA LEU A 309 -18.90 25.16 -6.38
C LEU A 309 -20.42 25.32 -6.48
N PHE A 310 -21.20 24.89 -5.47
CA PHE A 310 -22.66 24.79 -5.55
C PHE A 310 -23.44 25.83 -4.72
N TYR A 311 -22.75 26.64 -3.89
CA TYR A 311 -23.38 27.68 -3.05
C TYR A 311 -22.99 29.12 -3.44
N LEU A 312 -22.33 29.29 -4.59
CA LEU A 312 -22.06 30.60 -5.21
C LEU A 312 -22.90 30.89 -6.46
N SER A 313 -23.91 30.07 -6.74
CA SER A 313 -24.95 30.34 -7.75
C SER A 313 -26.15 31.07 -7.16
#